data_AF-A0A3N5VFQ7-F1
#
_entry.id   AF-A0A3N5VFQ7-F1
#
_cell.length_a   1.000
_cell.length_b   1.000
_cell.length_c   1.000
_cell.angle_alpha   90.00
_cell.angle_beta   90.00
_cell.angle_gamma   90.00
#
_symmetry.space_group_name_H-M   'P 1'
#
loop_
_entity.id
_entity.type
_entity.pdbx_description
1 polymer ?
#
loop_
_entity_poly.entity_id
_entity_poly.type
_entity_poly.pdbx_seq_one_letter_code
_entity_poly.pdbx_strand_id
1 'polypeptide(L)'
;MTRDLSADPAWQEKDLGLPLPDSAHACSVCLPTWDSIIGYEEGREKIMKRLRVGYPRFFKHPTVERLFDNAKAEVAGENEEVIVLPTRASVQRAQRWVERRAETAVRITSMYGLQVLIVPAKAKSEANAYWRFSGEVVSSRQAQDFLDGNPREGSKSHLIARALGKFTG
;
A
#
# COMPACT_ATOMS: atom_id res chain seq x y z
N MET A 1 2.87 24.76 8.93
CA MET A 1 1.93 24.67 10.07
C MET A 1 0.88 23.65 9.68
N THR A 2 0.68 22.63 10.50
CA THR A 2 -0.38 21.62 10.27
C THR A 2 -1.74 22.27 10.47
N ARG A 3 -2.66 22.11 9.52
CA ARG A 3 -4.04 22.61 9.60
C ARG A 3 -4.75 21.98 10.80
N ASP A 4 -5.36 22.81 11.65
CA ASP A 4 -6.26 22.33 12.70
C ASP A 4 -7.64 22.07 12.08
N LEU A 5 -7.94 20.79 11.85
CA LEU A 5 -9.20 20.36 11.23
C LEU A 5 -10.43 20.61 12.13
N SER A 6 -10.24 20.88 13.42
CA SER A 6 -11.34 21.20 14.34
C SER A 6 -11.81 22.64 14.16
N ALA A 7 -10.87 23.58 13.99
CA ALA A 7 -11.14 24.99 13.78
C ALA A 7 -11.35 25.36 12.30
N ASP A 8 -10.63 24.69 11.40
CA ASP A 8 -10.69 24.87 9.96
C ASP A 8 -10.81 23.50 9.25
N PRO A 9 -12.02 22.91 9.22
CA PRO A 9 -12.22 21.61 8.59
C PRO A 9 -11.97 21.66 7.07
N ALA A 10 -11.45 20.57 6.51
CA ALA A 10 -11.26 20.42 5.07
C ALA A 10 -12.58 19.97 4.41
N TRP A 11 -13.38 20.92 3.93
CA TRP A 11 -14.72 20.68 3.36
C TRP A 11 -15.03 21.52 2.11
N GLN A 12 -14.09 22.32 1.62
CA GLN A 12 -14.30 23.17 0.43
C GLN A 12 -13.71 22.52 -0.82
N GLU A 13 -14.18 22.89 -2.00
CA GLU A 13 -13.65 22.36 -3.28
C GLU A 13 -12.13 22.53 -3.45
N LYS A 14 -11.56 23.61 -2.90
CA LYS A 14 -10.11 23.85 -2.88
C LYS A 14 -9.33 22.81 -2.07
N ASP A 15 -10.01 22.13 -1.15
CA ASP A 15 -9.45 21.11 -0.26
C ASP A 15 -9.45 19.72 -0.90
N LEU A 16 -10.10 19.55 -2.07
CA LEU A 16 -10.14 18.28 -2.79
C LEU A 16 -8.73 17.74 -3.05
N GLY A 17 -8.49 16.49 -2.65
CA GLY A 17 -7.21 15.84 -2.85
C GLY A 17 -6.21 16.06 -1.72
N LEU A 18 -6.52 16.92 -0.73
CA LEU A 18 -5.63 17.15 0.41
C LEU A 18 -5.42 15.86 1.21
N PRO A 19 -4.16 15.52 1.53
CA PRO A 19 -3.85 14.40 2.41
C PRO A 19 -4.35 14.67 3.83
N LEU A 20 -5.01 13.67 4.43
CA LEU A 20 -5.53 13.74 5.79
C LEU A 20 -4.98 12.59 6.67
N PRO A 21 -4.29 12.88 7.79
CA PRO A 21 -3.79 14.21 8.19
C PRO A 21 -2.70 14.72 7.22
N ASP A 22 -2.32 16.00 7.33
CA ASP A 22 -1.21 16.58 6.56
C ASP A 22 0.13 15.96 6.98
N SER A 23 0.47 14.84 6.33
CA SER A 23 1.59 13.98 6.65
C SER A 23 2.04 13.22 5.41
N ALA A 24 3.34 12.97 5.30
CA ALA A 24 3.91 12.07 4.28
C ALA A 24 3.39 10.62 4.38
N HIS A 25 2.68 10.28 5.46
CA HIS A 25 2.07 8.96 5.67
C HIS A 25 0.54 9.06 5.84
N ALA A 26 -0.08 10.09 5.25
CA ALA A 26 -1.53 10.27 5.27
C ALA A 26 -2.26 9.00 4.80
N CYS A 27 -3.30 8.65 5.53
CA CYS A 27 -4.08 7.44 5.27
C CYS A 27 -5.43 7.74 4.61
N SER A 28 -5.80 9.02 4.45
CA SER A 28 -7.04 9.47 3.83
C SER A 28 -6.79 10.69 2.93
N VAL A 29 -7.77 11.00 2.09
CA VAL A 29 -7.81 12.19 1.24
C VAL A 29 -9.14 12.91 1.43
N CYS A 30 -9.11 14.24 1.35
CA CYS A 30 -10.32 15.05 1.35
C CYS A 30 -11.09 14.90 0.03
N LEU A 31 -12.31 14.39 0.12
CA LEU A 31 -13.35 14.41 -0.93
C LEU A 31 -14.53 15.24 -0.38
N PRO A 32 -14.47 16.58 -0.50
CA PRO A 32 -15.28 17.50 0.29
C PRO A 32 -16.76 17.56 -0.12
N THR A 33 -17.09 17.20 -1.36
CA THR A 33 -18.43 17.36 -1.93
C THR A 33 -18.97 16.05 -2.48
N TRP A 34 -20.30 15.93 -2.60
CA TRP A 34 -20.90 14.75 -3.23
C TRP A 34 -20.53 14.63 -4.71
N ASP A 35 -20.34 15.76 -5.43
CA ASP A 35 -19.81 15.73 -6.81
C ASP A 35 -18.38 15.18 -6.85
N SER A 36 -17.54 15.49 -5.85
CA SER A 36 -16.19 14.93 -5.78
C SER A 36 -16.21 13.42 -5.56
N ILE A 37 -17.17 12.91 -4.78
CA ILE A 37 -17.33 11.46 -4.55
C ILE A 37 -17.85 10.77 -5.80
N ILE A 38 -18.91 11.28 -6.43
CA ILE A 38 -19.41 10.76 -7.72
C ILE A 38 -18.30 10.81 -8.76
N GLY A 39 -17.60 11.94 -8.87
CA GLY A 39 -16.56 12.13 -9.86
C GLY A 39 -15.35 11.23 -9.64
N TYR A 40 -15.04 10.86 -8.41
CA TYR A 40 -13.99 9.87 -8.15
C TYR A 40 -14.48 8.44 -8.44
N GLU A 41 -15.71 8.06 -8.10
CA GLU A 41 -16.28 6.73 -8.43
C GLU A 41 -16.41 6.53 -9.96
N GLU A 42 -16.73 7.59 -10.71
CA GLU A 42 -16.77 7.58 -12.18
C GLU A 42 -15.38 7.74 -12.83
N GLY A 43 -14.32 7.96 -12.05
CA GLY A 43 -12.96 8.13 -12.57
C GLY A 43 -12.73 9.41 -13.37
N ARG A 44 -13.49 10.48 -13.08
CA ARG A 44 -13.36 11.78 -13.76
C ARG A 44 -11.95 12.33 -13.58
N GLU A 45 -11.28 12.62 -14.68
CA GLU A 45 -9.89 13.06 -14.70
C GLU A 45 -9.62 14.30 -13.80
N LYS A 46 -10.58 15.24 -13.76
CA LYS A 46 -10.52 16.44 -12.90
C LYS A 46 -10.38 16.12 -11.40
N ILE A 47 -10.94 14.99 -10.96
CA ILE A 47 -10.89 14.54 -9.57
C ILE A 47 -9.63 13.70 -9.36
N MET A 48 -9.40 12.71 -10.22
CA MET A 48 -8.30 11.76 -10.07
C MET A 48 -6.93 12.45 -10.05
N LYS A 49 -6.72 13.49 -10.87
CA LYS A 49 -5.47 14.27 -10.89
C LYS A 49 -5.17 15.03 -9.59
N ARG A 50 -6.19 15.29 -8.75
CA ARG A 50 -6.01 15.98 -7.47
C ARG A 50 -5.68 15.03 -6.32
N LEU A 51 -6.01 13.75 -6.45
CA LEU A 51 -5.77 12.75 -5.41
C LEU A 51 -4.27 12.43 -5.36
N ARG A 52 -3.66 12.60 -4.18
CA ARG A 52 -2.20 12.41 -4.00
C ARG A 52 -1.83 11.15 -3.25
N VAL A 53 -2.58 10.82 -2.20
CA VAL A 53 -2.39 9.68 -1.27
C VAL A 53 -3.69 9.40 -0.52
N GLY A 54 -3.78 8.24 0.11
CA GLY A 54 -4.79 7.96 1.13
C GLY A 54 -5.94 7.08 0.65
N TYR A 55 -6.87 6.83 1.57
CA TYR A 55 -8.12 6.13 1.35
C TYR A 55 -9.12 7.05 0.64
N PRO A 56 -9.89 6.56 -0.36
CA PRO A 56 -10.02 5.16 -0.77
C PRO A 56 -8.79 4.56 -1.49
N ARG A 57 -8.52 3.25 -1.30
CA ARG A 57 -7.32 2.54 -1.79
C ARG A 57 -7.36 2.26 -3.31
N PHE A 58 -7.26 3.31 -4.12
CA PHE A 58 -7.34 3.22 -5.59
C PHE A 58 -5.96 3.18 -6.24
N PHE A 59 -5.02 3.88 -5.63
CA PHE A 59 -3.61 3.87 -6.02
C PHE A 59 -2.76 3.58 -4.77
N LYS A 60 -1.58 3.02 -4.99
CA LYS A 60 -0.67 2.71 -3.88
C LYS A 60 -0.04 4.01 -3.40
N HIS A 61 0.33 4.03 -2.13
CA HIS A 61 1.07 5.16 -1.59
C HIS A 61 2.42 5.27 -2.33
N PRO A 62 2.90 6.46 -2.75
CA PRO A 62 4.12 6.60 -3.55
C PRO A 62 5.36 5.93 -2.93
N THR A 63 5.54 6.05 -1.60
CA THR A 63 6.61 5.34 -0.87
C THR A 63 6.49 3.81 -0.97
N VAL A 64 5.27 3.27 -0.96
CA VAL A 64 5.03 1.82 -1.12
C VAL A 64 5.31 1.40 -2.57
N GLU A 65 4.93 2.21 -3.56
CA GLU A 65 5.26 1.96 -4.96
C GLU A 65 6.77 1.92 -5.19
N ARG A 66 7.51 2.91 -4.66
CA ARG A 66 8.98 2.92 -4.73
C ARG A 66 9.62 1.67 -4.13
N LEU A 67 9.09 1.18 -3.00
CA LEU A 67 9.55 -0.09 -2.43
C LEU A 67 9.22 -1.28 -3.34
N PHE A 68 8.03 -1.31 -3.94
CA PHE A 68 7.66 -2.38 -4.87
C PHE A 68 8.56 -2.38 -6.10
N ASP A 69 8.90 -1.21 -6.64
CA ASP A 69 9.81 -1.07 -7.78
C ASP A 69 11.22 -1.56 -7.43
N ASN A 70 11.74 -1.19 -6.25
CA ASN A 70 13.03 -1.69 -5.76
C ASN A 70 13.00 -3.22 -5.60
N ALA A 71 11.94 -3.77 -4.99
CA ALA A 71 11.78 -5.20 -4.82
C ALA A 71 11.72 -5.91 -6.18
N LYS A 72 10.97 -5.35 -7.13
CA LYS A 72 10.84 -5.89 -8.49
C LYS A 72 12.19 -5.95 -9.18
N ALA A 73 12.97 -4.88 -9.12
CA ALA A 73 14.30 -4.81 -9.72
C ALA A 73 15.29 -5.82 -9.09
N GLU A 74 15.12 -6.14 -7.81
CA GLU A 74 15.99 -7.07 -7.08
C GLU A 74 15.62 -8.55 -7.31
N VAL A 75 14.33 -8.90 -7.33
CA VAL A 75 13.89 -10.30 -7.22
C VAL A 75 13.04 -10.84 -8.39
N ALA A 76 12.58 -9.99 -9.31
CA ALA A 76 11.64 -10.37 -10.36
C ALA A 76 12.24 -10.26 -11.77
N GLY A 77 11.74 -11.08 -12.70
CA GLY A 77 12.09 -11.03 -14.12
C GLY A 77 11.27 -10.00 -14.92
N GLU A 78 11.60 -9.84 -16.21
CA GLU A 78 11.02 -8.81 -17.11
C GLU A 78 9.48 -8.86 -17.23
N ASN A 79 8.87 -10.05 -17.09
CA ASN A 79 7.42 -10.26 -17.22
C ASN A 79 6.73 -10.63 -15.89
N GLU A 80 7.35 -10.23 -14.78
CA GLU A 80 6.81 -10.45 -13.44
C GLU A 80 6.47 -9.13 -12.76
N GLU A 81 5.58 -9.22 -11.79
CA GLU A 81 5.17 -8.12 -10.91
C GLU A 81 5.31 -8.58 -9.46
N VAL A 82 5.40 -7.63 -8.54
CA VAL A 82 5.60 -7.93 -7.13
C VAL A 82 4.57 -7.28 -6.22
N ILE A 83 4.31 -7.94 -5.10
CA ILE A 83 3.69 -7.33 -3.92
C ILE A 83 4.59 -7.57 -2.73
N VAL A 84 4.90 -6.49 -1.99
CA VAL A 84 5.67 -6.58 -0.75
C VAL A 84 4.73 -6.57 0.45
N LEU A 85 4.86 -7.59 1.29
CA LEU A 85 4.03 -7.85 2.46
C LEU A 85 4.89 -7.96 3.72
N PRO A 86 4.37 -7.56 4.90
CA PRO A 86 5.15 -7.46 6.11
C PRO A 86 5.45 -8.81 6.77
N THR A 87 4.65 -9.85 6.52
CA THR A 87 4.73 -11.12 7.27
C THR A 87 4.53 -12.35 6.39
N ARG A 88 5.04 -13.50 6.84
CA ARG A 88 4.82 -14.81 6.19
C ARG A 88 3.33 -15.15 6.03
N ALA A 89 2.52 -14.84 7.05
CA ALA A 89 1.10 -15.14 7.01
C ALA A 89 0.36 -14.30 5.94
N SER A 90 0.67 -13.01 5.85
CA SER A 90 0.09 -12.12 4.83
C SER A 90 0.45 -12.55 3.40
N VAL A 91 1.72 -12.91 3.13
CA VAL A 91 2.11 -13.38 1.79
C VAL A 91 1.49 -14.73 1.43
N GLN A 92 1.29 -15.62 2.39
CA GLN A 92 0.59 -16.91 2.16
C GLN A 92 -0.90 -16.71 1.86
N ARG A 93 -1.55 -15.72 2.48
CA ARG A 93 -2.93 -15.34 2.13
C ARG A 93 -2.99 -14.74 0.72
N ALA A 94 -2.04 -13.86 0.38
CA ALA A 94 -1.91 -13.27 -0.95
C ALA A 94 -1.68 -14.33 -2.04
N GLN A 95 -0.76 -15.27 -1.80
CA GLN A 95 -0.50 -16.41 -2.68
C GLN A 95 -1.79 -17.20 -2.95
N ARG A 96 -2.47 -17.66 -1.90
CA ARG A 96 -3.72 -18.44 -2.03
C ARG A 96 -4.84 -17.68 -2.74
N TRP A 97 -4.87 -16.36 -2.64
CA TRP A 97 -5.81 -15.53 -3.40
C TRP A 97 -5.46 -15.54 -4.88
N VAL A 98 -4.22 -15.18 -5.21
CA VAL A 98 -3.77 -14.99 -6.59
C VAL A 98 -3.77 -16.32 -7.35
N GLU A 99 -3.26 -17.40 -6.75
CA GLU A 99 -3.23 -18.71 -7.42
C GLU A 99 -4.62 -19.21 -7.77
N ARG A 100 -5.60 -19.02 -6.88
CA ARG A 100 -6.98 -19.45 -7.12
C ARG A 100 -7.71 -18.60 -8.16
N ARG A 101 -7.47 -17.29 -8.20
CA ARG A 101 -8.20 -16.38 -9.11
C ARG A 101 -7.55 -16.24 -10.47
N ALA A 102 -6.23 -16.27 -10.53
CA ALA A 102 -5.47 -16.14 -11.78
C ALA A 102 -5.06 -17.50 -12.37
N GLU A 103 -5.46 -18.61 -11.72
CA GLU A 103 -5.20 -20.00 -12.13
C GLU A 103 -3.73 -20.21 -12.55
N THR A 104 -2.81 -19.74 -11.70
CA THR A 104 -1.39 -19.71 -12.01
C THR A 104 -0.55 -19.81 -10.76
N ALA A 105 0.55 -20.56 -10.83
CA ALA A 105 1.53 -20.59 -9.77
C ALA A 105 2.22 -19.21 -9.61
N VAL A 106 2.57 -18.90 -8.37
CA VAL A 106 3.31 -17.68 -8.00
C VAL A 106 4.46 -18.07 -7.08
N ARG A 107 5.43 -17.16 -6.88
CA ARG A 107 6.61 -17.42 -6.05
C ARG A 107 6.63 -16.49 -4.85
N ILE A 108 7.18 -16.99 -3.74
CA ILE A 108 7.45 -16.20 -2.55
C ILE A 108 8.96 -16.14 -2.35
N THR A 109 9.48 -14.95 -2.08
CA THR A 109 10.83 -14.76 -1.57
C THR A 109 10.82 -13.87 -0.33
N SER A 110 11.90 -13.90 0.44
CA SER A 110 12.13 -12.99 1.55
C SER A 110 13.19 -11.96 1.15
N MET A 111 12.97 -10.70 1.52
CA MET A 111 13.83 -9.58 1.19
C MET A 111 13.95 -8.70 2.44
N TYR A 112 15.11 -8.74 3.11
CA TYR A 112 15.40 -7.98 4.34
C TYR A 112 14.29 -8.04 5.41
N GLY A 113 13.82 -9.26 5.70
CA GLY A 113 12.75 -9.51 6.68
C GLY A 113 11.32 -9.24 6.17
N LEU A 114 11.14 -8.60 5.01
CA LEU A 114 9.87 -8.49 4.30
C LEU A 114 9.62 -9.76 3.46
N GLN A 115 8.37 -9.96 3.07
CA GLN A 115 7.96 -11.04 2.17
C GLN A 115 7.54 -10.46 0.84
N VAL A 116 7.99 -11.04 -0.27
CA VAL A 116 7.67 -10.59 -1.61
C VAL A 116 6.93 -11.71 -2.34
N LEU A 117 5.70 -11.42 -2.76
CA LEU A 117 4.97 -12.27 -3.69
C LEU A 117 5.36 -11.84 -5.11
N ILE A 118 5.88 -12.76 -5.91
CA ILE A 118 6.22 -12.55 -7.31
C ILE A 118 5.17 -13.25 -8.15
N VAL A 119 4.52 -12.50 -9.03
CA VAL A 119 3.41 -12.98 -9.86
C VAL A 119 3.72 -12.74 -11.33
N PRO A 120 3.27 -13.60 -12.26
CA PRO A 120 3.39 -13.31 -13.68
C PRO A 120 2.52 -12.10 -14.06
N ALA A 121 2.87 -11.37 -15.13
CA ALA A 121 2.13 -10.19 -15.58
C ALA A 121 0.61 -10.43 -15.74
N LYS A 122 0.20 -11.63 -16.18
CA LYS A 122 -1.22 -12.01 -16.30
C LYS A 122 -2.00 -11.99 -14.97
N ALA A 123 -1.30 -12.13 -13.85
CA ALA A 123 -1.88 -12.15 -12.50
C ALA A 123 -1.79 -10.78 -11.79
N LYS A 124 -1.29 -9.75 -12.47
CA LYS A 124 -1.14 -8.38 -11.92
C LYS A 124 -2.46 -7.81 -11.43
N SER A 125 -3.56 -8.03 -12.17
CA SER A 125 -4.89 -7.56 -11.78
C SER A 125 -5.34 -8.16 -10.44
N GLU A 126 -5.17 -9.47 -10.28
CA GLU A 126 -5.54 -10.19 -9.06
C GLU A 126 -4.66 -9.84 -7.86
N ALA A 127 -3.37 -9.64 -8.12
CA ALA A 127 -2.42 -9.14 -7.14
C ALA A 127 -2.85 -7.74 -6.66
N ASN A 128 -3.13 -6.82 -7.57
CA ASN A 128 -3.64 -5.48 -7.23
C ASN A 128 -4.98 -5.54 -6.49
N ALA A 129 -5.88 -6.44 -6.87
CA ALA A 129 -7.15 -6.66 -6.19
C ALA A 129 -6.92 -7.13 -4.74
N TYR A 130 -6.01 -8.07 -4.51
CA TYR A 130 -5.64 -8.50 -3.16
C TYR A 130 -5.15 -7.33 -2.31
N TRP A 131 -4.22 -6.52 -2.83
CA TRP A 131 -3.74 -5.32 -2.15
C TRP A 131 -4.90 -4.38 -1.80
N ARG A 132 -5.77 -4.09 -2.77
CA ARG A 132 -6.89 -3.15 -2.62
C ARG A 132 -7.91 -3.62 -1.58
N PHE A 133 -8.23 -4.90 -1.55
CA PHE A 133 -9.27 -5.45 -0.67
C PHE A 133 -8.74 -5.78 0.73
N SER A 134 -7.54 -6.35 0.83
CA SER A 134 -6.99 -6.79 2.13
C SER A 134 -6.31 -5.67 2.89
N GLY A 135 -5.65 -4.74 2.18
CA GLY A 135 -4.78 -3.74 2.80
C GLY A 135 -3.56 -4.30 3.54
N GLU A 136 -3.23 -5.59 3.35
CA GLU A 136 -2.19 -6.30 4.13
C GLU A 136 -0.74 -6.04 3.67
N VAL A 137 -0.54 -5.16 2.69
CA VAL A 137 0.81 -4.78 2.24
C VAL A 137 1.53 -3.95 3.31
N VAL A 138 2.83 -3.77 3.12
CA VAL A 138 3.65 -2.91 3.99
C VAL A 138 3.04 -1.50 4.12
N SER A 139 3.07 -0.95 5.34
CA SER A 139 2.65 0.44 5.57
C SER A 139 3.64 1.43 4.94
N SER A 140 3.19 2.66 4.65
CA SER A 140 4.08 3.71 4.13
C SER A 140 5.25 4.03 5.06
N ARG A 141 5.07 3.93 6.39
CA ARG A 141 6.15 4.07 7.38
C ARG A 141 7.16 2.93 7.31
N GLN A 142 6.68 1.68 7.21
CA GLN A 142 7.56 0.53 7.07
C GLN A 142 8.32 0.55 5.74
N ALA A 143 7.66 1.00 4.67
CA ALA A 143 8.31 1.21 3.39
C ALA A 143 9.37 2.31 3.46
N GLN A 144 9.08 3.42 4.16
CA GLN A 144 10.05 4.50 4.37
C GLN A 144 11.26 4.04 5.20
N ASP A 145 11.04 3.36 6.33
CA ASP A 145 12.10 2.80 7.17
C ASP A 145 13.04 1.91 6.34
N PHE A 146 12.48 1.08 5.45
CA PHE A 146 13.26 0.25 4.54
C PHE A 146 14.06 1.08 3.53
N LEU A 147 13.43 2.04 2.86
CA LEU A 147 14.07 2.88 1.84
C LEU A 147 15.17 3.77 2.43
N ASP A 148 15.05 4.16 3.70
CA ASP A 148 16.05 4.96 4.42
C ASP A 148 17.22 4.10 4.96
N GLY A 149 17.25 2.80 4.66
CA GLY A 149 18.30 1.90 5.15
C GLY A 149 18.22 1.62 6.65
N ASN A 150 17.04 1.79 7.25
CA ASN A 150 16.74 1.46 8.64
C ASN A 150 15.82 0.21 8.71
N PRO A 151 16.24 -0.95 8.17
CA PRO A 151 15.42 -2.15 8.27
C PRO A 151 15.21 -2.45 9.75
N ARG A 152 13.95 -2.70 10.15
CA ARG A 152 13.61 -2.88 11.58
C ARG A 152 14.27 -4.10 12.22
N GLU A 153 14.97 -4.93 11.45
CA GLU A 153 15.60 -6.17 11.89
C GLU A 153 16.53 -5.93 13.11
N GLY A 154 16.32 -6.68 14.18
CA GLY A 154 17.07 -6.53 15.44
C GLY A 154 16.65 -5.39 16.37
N SER A 155 15.77 -4.46 15.96
CA SER A 155 15.27 -3.40 16.85
C SER A 155 14.32 -3.93 17.94
N LYS A 156 14.21 -3.23 19.08
CA LYS A 156 13.22 -3.55 20.13
C LYS A 156 11.80 -3.64 19.56
N SER A 157 11.43 -2.70 18.68
CA SER A 157 10.11 -2.67 18.02
C SER A 157 9.88 -3.89 17.13
N HIS A 158 10.90 -4.38 16.42
CA HIS A 158 10.81 -5.61 15.64
C HIS A 158 10.71 -6.86 16.52
N LEU A 159 11.47 -6.91 17.61
CA LEU A 159 11.37 -8.02 18.58
C LEU A 159 9.98 -8.06 19.22
N ILE A 160 9.41 -6.91 19.57
CA ILE A 160 8.04 -6.79 20.08
C ILE A 160 7.03 -7.20 19.00
N ALA A 161 7.13 -6.67 17.79
CA ALA A 161 6.21 -7.03 16.69
C ALA A 161 6.27 -8.54 16.37
N ARG A 162 7.47 -9.14 16.39
CA ARG A 162 7.67 -10.59 16.21
C ARG A 162 7.11 -11.40 17.38
N ALA A 163 7.22 -10.91 18.62
CA ALA A 163 6.62 -11.54 19.79
C ALA A 163 5.07 -11.47 19.73
N LEU A 164 4.52 -10.32 19.35
CA LEU A 164 3.09 -10.11 19.18
C LEU A 164 2.50 -10.89 18.00
N GLY A 165 3.27 -11.08 16.92
CA GLY A 165 2.90 -11.89 15.76
C GLY A 165 2.58 -13.37 16.09
N LYS A 166 2.98 -13.87 17.27
CA LYS A 166 2.56 -15.19 17.76
C LYS A 166 1.11 -15.22 18.22
N PHE A 167 0.54 -14.06 18.53
CA PHE A 167 -0.82 -13.86 19.02
C PHE A 167 -1.74 -13.20 17.97
N THR A 168 -1.16 -12.56 16.95
CA THR A 168 -1.89 -11.93 15.83
C THR A 168 -1.48 -12.63 14.54
N GLY A 169 -2.27 -13.60 14.09
CA GLY A 169 -1.95 -14.49 12.95
C GLY A 169 -1.91 -13.85 11.55
#